data_AF-A0A0D2KC64-F1
#
_entry.id   AF-A0A0D2KC64-F1
#
_cell.length_a   1.000
_cell.length_b   1.000
_cell.length_c   1.000
_cell.angle_alpha   90.00
_cell.angle_beta   90.00
_cell.angle_gamma   90.00
#
_symmetry.space_group_name_H-M   'P 1'
#
loop_
_entity.id
_entity.type
_entity.pdbx_description
1 polymer ?
#
loop_
_entity_poly.entity_id
_entity_poly.type
_entity_poly.pdbx_seq_one_letter_code
_entity_poly.pdbx_strand_id
1 'polypeptide(L)'
;MADWAGERWADVRQPGVLAVVRKRLQLCRDKGFLGVEADNVDMVNLDTGLKNFTAADQLAFIAKVATAAHELGLAFGLKNDLLQVKDLAPTGLVDFAINESCSEYTECKLYRPFQEAGIPVFNVEYSKAAFDRLCGLSGTVKGIRSIFKSNDLKAVPRAACPGQP
;
A
#
# COMPACT_ATOMS: atom_id res chain seq x y z
N MET A 1 1.05 -2.74 -17.91
CA MET A 1 -0.01 -1.90 -17.30
C MET A 1 -0.10 -0.66 -18.16
N ALA A 2 -1.26 -0.02 -18.30
CA ALA A 2 -1.43 1.09 -19.26
C ALA A 2 -0.40 2.21 -19.04
N ASP A 3 -0.07 2.48 -17.78
CA ASP A 3 0.78 3.60 -17.39
C ASP A 3 2.26 3.22 -17.13
N TRP A 4 2.60 1.91 -17.18
CA TRP A 4 3.93 1.41 -16.87
C TRP A 4 4.43 0.41 -17.92
N ALA A 5 5.34 0.90 -18.77
CA ALA A 5 5.94 0.12 -19.85
C ALA A 5 6.81 -1.03 -19.30
N GLY A 6 6.59 -2.24 -19.81
CA GLY A 6 7.30 -3.44 -19.36
C GLY A 6 6.59 -4.21 -18.25
N GLU A 7 5.53 -3.66 -17.65
CA GLU A 7 4.77 -4.33 -16.59
C GLU A 7 3.53 -5.05 -17.12
N ARG A 8 3.15 -6.15 -16.46
CA ARG A 8 1.94 -6.93 -16.77
C ARG A 8 1.31 -7.41 -15.47
N TRP A 9 -0.01 -7.43 -15.42
CA TRP A 9 -0.76 -8.06 -14.34
C TRP A 9 -0.48 -9.56 -14.30
N ALA A 10 -0.22 -10.07 -13.10
CA ALA A 10 -0.06 -11.50 -12.85
C ALA A 10 -1.35 -12.04 -12.22
N ASP A 11 -1.85 -13.16 -12.71
CA ASP A 11 -2.98 -13.85 -12.06
C ASP A 11 -2.51 -14.47 -10.74
N VAL A 12 -2.76 -13.78 -9.63
CA VAL A 12 -2.32 -14.17 -8.28
C VAL A 12 -2.98 -15.44 -7.76
N ARG A 13 -4.01 -15.95 -8.44
CA ARG A 13 -4.60 -17.27 -8.15
C ARG A 13 -3.65 -18.40 -8.53
N GLN A 14 -2.69 -18.13 -9.42
CA GLN A 14 -1.68 -19.11 -9.82
C GLN A 14 -0.62 -19.29 -8.71
N PRO A 15 -0.37 -20.51 -8.23
CA PRO A 15 0.53 -20.75 -7.10
C PRO A 15 1.99 -20.31 -7.37
N GLY A 16 2.38 -20.29 -8.65
CA GLY A 16 3.71 -19.81 -9.07
C GLY A 16 3.98 -18.34 -8.70
N VAL A 17 2.93 -17.50 -8.66
CA VAL A 17 3.08 -16.08 -8.29
C VAL A 17 3.49 -15.96 -6.82
N LEU A 18 2.78 -16.65 -5.92
CA LEU A 18 3.14 -16.66 -4.50
C LEU A 18 4.54 -17.24 -4.28
N ALA A 19 4.93 -18.29 -5.01
CA ALA A 19 6.27 -18.86 -4.89
C ALA A 19 7.37 -17.86 -5.25
N VAL A 20 7.16 -17.03 -6.28
CA VAL A 20 8.09 -15.93 -6.63
C VAL A 20 8.10 -14.85 -5.55
N VAL A 21 6.93 -14.46 -5.03
CA VAL A 21 6.86 -13.47 -3.94
C VAL A 21 7.58 -13.96 -2.69
N ARG A 22 7.38 -15.22 -2.27
CA ARG A 22 8.09 -15.80 -1.11
C ARG A 22 9.61 -15.73 -1.27
N LYS A 23 10.15 -15.99 -2.47
CA LYS A 23 11.59 -15.83 -2.75
C LYS A 23 12.06 -14.38 -2.62
N ARG A 24 11.22 -13.40 -2.98
CA ARG A 24 11.53 -11.98 -2.81
C ARG A 24 11.48 -11.55 -1.34
N LEU A 25 10.49 -12.02 -0.57
CA LEU A 25 10.42 -11.81 0.88
C LEU A 25 11.65 -12.40 1.58
N GLN A 26 12.08 -13.59 1.16
CA GLN A 26 13.29 -14.24 1.64
C GLN A 26 14.52 -13.34 1.41
N LEU A 27 14.66 -12.78 0.21
CA LEU A 27 15.72 -11.81 -0.09
C LEU A 27 15.65 -10.55 0.80
N CYS A 28 14.45 -10.05 1.11
CA CYS A 28 14.27 -8.92 2.03
C CYS A 28 14.74 -9.28 3.45
N ARG A 29 14.37 -10.45 3.96
CA ARG A 29 14.85 -10.93 5.27
C ARG A 29 16.37 -11.02 5.30
N ASP A 30 16.97 -11.66 4.29
CA ASP A 30 18.42 -11.89 4.26
C ASP A 30 19.23 -10.58 4.11
N LYS A 31 18.60 -9.52 3.60
CA LYS A 31 19.15 -8.16 3.56
C LYS A 31 18.91 -7.34 4.82
N GLY A 32 18.21 -7.88 5.83
CA GLY A 32 17.96 -7.21 7.11
C GLY A 32 16.86 -6.16 7.07
N PHE A 33 15.93 -6.22 6.10
CA PHE A 33 14.75 -5.36 6.12
C PHE A 33 13.86 -5.69 7.33
N LEU A 34 13.19 -4.68 7.88
CA LEU A 34 12.24 -4.84 9.00
C LEU A 34 10.80 -5.12 8.52
N GLY A 35 10.52 -4.82 7.25
CA GLY A 35 9.23 -4.99 6.66
C GLY A 35 9.27 -4.81 5.15
N VAL A 36 8.14 -5.09 4.53
CA VAL A 36 7.92 -5.04 3.09
C VAL A 36 6.61 -4.34 2.80
N GLU A 37 6.55 -3.65 1.68
CA GLU A 37 5.30 -3.21 1.07
C GLU A 37 5.17 -3.94 -0.27
N ALA A 38 4.01 -4.56 -0.49
CA ALA A 38 3.71 -5.25 -1.74
C ALA A 38 2.87 -4.35 -2.64
N ASP A 39 3.50 -3.81 -3.68
CA ASP A 39 2.83 -2.95 -4.66
C ASP A 39 1.89 -3.75 -5.57
N ASN A 40 0.96 -3.04 -6.24
CA ASN A 40 0.04 -3.59 -7.23
C ASN A 40 -0.88 -4.70 -6.67
N VAL A 41 -1.33 -4.54 -5.43
CA VAL A 41 -2.27 -5.46 -4.72
C VAL A 41 -3.70 -4.94 -4.71
N ASP A 42 -4.08 -4.11 -5.67
CA ASP A 42 -5.39 -3.46 -5.81
C ASP A 42 -6.10 -3.83 -7.14
N MET A 43 -5.70 -4.96 -7.74
CA MET A 43 -6.18 -5.43 -9.06
C MET A 43 -7.69 -5.53 -9.19
N VAL A 44 -8.41 -5.80 -8.09
CA VAL A 44 -9.87 -5.88 -8.10
C VAL A 44 -10.53 -4.56 -8.51
N ASN A 45 -9.81 -3.44 -8.34
CA ASN A 45 -10.30 -2.10 -8.65
C ASN A 45 -9.94 -1.64 -10.08
N LEU A 46 -9.25 -2.47 -10.86
CA LEU A 46 -8.61 -2.10 -12.12
C LEU A 46 -9.01 -3.02 -13.27
N ASP A 47 -8.96 -2.50 -14.50
CA ASP A 47 -9.07 -3.34 -15.70
C ASP A 47 -7.75 -4.06 -15.95
N THR A 48 -7.67 -5.30 -15.44
CA THR A 48 -6.48 -6.14 -15.53
C THR A 48 -6.50 -7.12 -16.69
N GLY A 49 -7.66 -7.29 -17.36
CA GLY A 49 -7.91 -8.39 -18.29
C GLY A 49 -8.03 -9.78 -17.66
N LEU A 50 -7.97 -9.89 -16.33
CA LEU A 50 -8.15 -11.15 -15.61
C LEU A 50 -9.64 -11.52 -15.53
N LYS A 51 -10.03 -12.62 -16.18
CA LYS A 51 -11.42 -13.08 -16.16
C LYS A 51 -11.82 -13.57 -14.78
N ASN A 52 -13.00 -13.12 -14.32
CA ASN A 52 -13.64 -13.52 -13.06
C ASN A 52 -12.72 -13.34 -11.84
N PHE A 53 -11.88 -12.31 -11.82
CA PHE A 53 -11.09 -11.97 -10.64
C PHE A 53 -11.97 -11.23 -9.63
N THR A 54 -11.90 -11.61 -8.36
CA THR A 54 -12.81 -11.10 -7.31
C THR A 54 -12.05 -10.44 -6.15
N ALA A 55 -12.76 -9.67 -5.33
CA ALA A 55 -12.20 -9.13 -4.09
C ALA A 55 -11.74 -10.25 -3.14
N ALA A 56 -12.43 -11.39 -3.13
CA ALA A 56 -12.03 -12.55 -2.33
C ALA A 56 -10.69 -13.15 -2.82
N ASP A 57 -10.43 -13.16 -4.13
CA ASP A 57 -9.14 -13.59 -4.68
C ASP A 57 -8.00 -12.64 -4.24
N GLN A 58 -8.26 -11.33 -4.27
CA GLN A 58 -7.33 -10.31 -3.81
C GLN A 58 -7.04 -10.44 -2.30
N LEU A 59 -8.07 -10.51 -1.45
CA LEU A 59 -7.93 -10.75 0.00
C LEU A 59 -7.13 -12.04 0.27
N ALA A 60 -7.45 -13.13 -0.42
CA ALA A 60 -6.77 -14.40 -0.23
C ALA A 60 -5.28 -14.32 -0.60
N PHE A 61 -4.93 -13.55 -1.65
CA PHE A 61 -3.55 -13.31 -2.01
C PHE A 61 -2.82 -12.43 -0.98
N ILE A 62 -3.42 -11.29 -0.58
CA ILE A 62 -2.87 -10.40 0.44
C ILE A 62 -2.61 -11.18 1.74
N ALA A 63 -3.56 -11.98 2.19
CA ALA A 63 -3.39 -12.81 3.38
C ALA A 63 -2.23 -13.80 3.25
N LYS A 64 -2.06 -14.45 2.10
CA LYS A 64 -0.92 -15.36 1.86
C LYS A 64 0.42 -14.64 1.87
N VAL A 65 0.49 -13.42 1.33
CA VAL A 65 1.72 -12.62 1.30
C VAL A 65 2.06 -12.09 2.70
N ALA A 66 1.07 -11.53 3.41
CA ALA A 66 1.22 -11.05 4.78
C ALA A 66 1.70 -12.16 5.72
N THR A 67 1.03 -13.32 5.72
CA THR A 67 1.45 -14.48 6.52
C THR A 67 2.87 -14.91 6.17
N ALA A 68 3.24 -14.95 4.89
CA ALA A 68 4.61 -15.29 4.49
C ALA A 68 5.65 -14.26 4.93
N ALA A 69 5.30 -12.97 4.99
CA ALA A 69 6.17 -11.93 5.52
C ALA A 69 6.35 -12.11 7.04
N HIS A 70 5.26 -12.33 7.78
CA HIS A 70 5.28 -12.56 9.22
C HIS A 70 6.06 -13.82 9.61
N GLU A 71 5.94 -14.92 8.86
CA GLU A 71 6.75 -16.15 9.02
C GLU A 71 8.27 -15.88 8.92
N LEU A 72 8.65 -14.82 8.20
CA LEU A 72 10.05 -14.40 8.02
C LEU A 72 10.46 -13.27 8.99
N GLY A 73 9.58 -12.86 9.90
CA GLY A 73 9.82 -11.77 10.84
C GLY A 73 9.76 -10.37 10.21
N LEU A 74 9.12 -10.24 9.04
CA LEU A 74 8.96 -8.98 8.31
C LEU A 74 7.55 -8.42 8.58
N ALA A 75 7.47 -7.13 8.90
CA ALA A 75 6.19 -6.41 8.87
C ALA A 75 5.64 -6.33 7.43
N PHE A 76 4.32 -6.37 7.27
CA PHE A 76 3.63 -6.28 5.99
C PHE A 76 2.86 -4.95 5.85
N GLY A 77 3.17 -4.22 4.78
CA GLY A 77 2.51 -2.99 4.39
C GLY A 77 1.50 -3.20 3.27
N LEU A 78 0.25 -2.79 3.48
CA LEU A 78 -0.74 -2.72 2.39
C LEU A 78 -0.49 -1.48 1.55
N LYS A 79 -0.27 -1.66 0.24
CA LYS A 79 -0.24 -0.57 -0.73
C LYS A 79 -1.61 -0.34 -1.32
N ASN A 80 -2.11 0.90 -1.24
CA ASN A 80 -3.39 1.30 -1.79
C ASN A 80 -4.53 0.34 -1.37
N ASP A 81 -5.27 -0.22 -2.33
CA ASP A 81 -6.39 -1.17 -2.15
C ASP A 81 -7.45 -0.73 -1.12
N LEU A 82 -7.84 0.55 -1.20
CA LEU A 82 -8.65 1.22 -0.17
C LEU A 82 -10.02 0.55 0.05
N LEU A 83 -10.56 -0.13 -0.95
CA LEU A 83 -11.86 -0.80 -0.85
C LEU A 83 -11.84 -2.02 0.08
N GLN A 84 -10.67 -2.60 0.33
CA GLN A 84 -10.50 -3.78 1.19
C GLN A 84 -9.96 -3.45 2.58
N VAL A 85 -9.66 -2.18 2.87
CA VAL A 85 -9.17 -1.72 4.17
C VAL A 85 -10.08 -2.16 5.32
N LYS A 86 -11.41 -2.06 5.15
CA LYS A 86 -12.38 -2.46 6.18
C LYS A 86 -12.32 -3.96 6.51
N ASP A 87 -12.00 -4.79 5.51
CA ASP A 87 -11.98 -6.25 5.63
C ASP A 87 -10.61 -6.72 6.18
N LEU A 88 -9.55 -5.97 5.88
CA LEU A 88 -8.19 -6.25 6.34
C LEU A 88 -7.89 -5.72 7.75
N ALA A 89 -8.46 -4.58 8.13
CA ALA A 89 -8.21 -3.93 9.43
C ALA A 89 -8.37 -4.87 10.65
N PRO A 90 -9.41 -5.72 10.75
CA PRO A 90 -9.60 -6.58 11.92
C PRO A 90 -8.73 -7.85 11.90
N THR A 91 -7.97 -8.12 10.83
CA THR A 91 -7.31 -9.43 10.65
C THR A 91 -5.99 -9.57 11.39
N GLY A 92 -5.34 -8.47 11.76
CA GLY A 92 -3.97 -8.47 12.28
C GLY A 92 -2.89 -8.78 11.23
N LEU A 93 -3.25 -8.84 9.94
CA LEU A 93 -2.31 -9.14 8.85
C LEU A 93 -1.52 -7.93 8.34
N VAL A 94 -2.04 -6.71 8.56
CA VAL A 94 -1.46 -5.47 8.04
C VAL A 94 -0.84 -4.68 9.18
N ASP A 95 0.47 -4.41 9.07
CA ASP A 95 1.24 -3.69 10.09
C ASP A 95 1.32 -2.19 9.81
N PHE A 96 1.20 -1.79 8.54
CA PHE A 96 1.13 -0.39 8.10
C PHE A 96 0.46 -0.28 6.72
N ALA A 97 0.06 0.92 6.33
CA ALA A 97 -0.43 1.20 4.99
C ALA A 97 0.45 2.23 4.29
N ILE A 98 0.65 2.05 2.98
CA ILE A 98 1.21 3.04 2.08
C ILE A 98 0.14 3.42 1.07
N ASN A 99 -0.13 4.72 0.95
CA ASN A 99 -1.06 5.29 -0.01
C ASN A 99 -0.35 6.23 -0.97
N GLU A 100 -0.86 6.29 -2.19
CA GLU A 100 -0.52 7.32 -3.15
C GLU A 100 -1.72 8.21 -3.42
N SER A 101 -1.57 9.50 -3.10
CA SER A 101 -2.44 10.59 -3.53
C SER A 101 -3.86 10.59 -2.94
N CYS A 102 -4.05 10.13 -1.70
CA CYS A 102 -5.39 10.11 -1.11
C CYS A 102 -6.02 11.50 -0.99
N SER A 103 -5.21 12.55 -0.88
CA SER A 103 -5.72 13.92 -0.85
C SER A 103 -6.20 14.32 -2.24
N GLU A 104 -5.40 14.07 -3.29
CA GLU A 104 -5.77 14.33 -4.68
C GLU A 104 -7.12 13.70 -5.03
N TYR A 105 -7.33 12.44 -4.64
CA TYR A 105 -8.55 11.69 -4.92
C TYR A 105 -9.63 11.80 -3.84
N THR A 106 -9.43 12.60 -2.79
CA THR A 106 -10.40 12.80 -1.69
C THR A 106 -10.81 11.48 -1.00
N GLU A 107 -9.87 10.55 -0.89
CA GLU A 107 -10.09 9.18 -0.41
C GLU A 107 -9.42 8.88 0.94
N CYS A 108 -8.69 9.83 1.54
CA CYS A 108 -7.97 9.61 2.80
C CYS A 108 -8.85 9.08 3.93
N LYS A 109 -10.16 9.40 3.92
CA LYS A 109 -11.14 8.91 4.91
C LYS A 109 -11.34 7.39 4.90
N LEU A 110 -11.01 6.71 3.80
CA LEU A 110 -11.16 5.26 3.68
C LEU A 110 -10.16 4.50 4.56
N TYR A 111 -9.09 5.16 5.02
CA TYR A 111 -8.13 4.59 5.96
C TYR A 111 -8.57 4.63 7.43
N ARG A 112 -9.76 5.17 7.73
CA ARG A 112 -10.26 5.24 9.10
C ARG A 112 -10.24 3.88 9.83
N PRO A 113 -10.63 2.74 9.23
CA PRO A 113 -10.57 1.45 9.92
C PRO A 113 -9.15 1.07 10.37
N PHE A 114 -8.12 1.38 9.57
CA PHE A 114 -6.73 1.18 9.97
C PHE A 114 -6.33 2.11 11.11
N GLN A 115 -6.70 3.39 11.03
CA GLN A 115 -6.40 4.35 12.09
C GLN A 115 -7.05 3.96 13.43
N GLU A 116 -8.30 3.52 13.40
CA GLU A 116 -9.04 3.03 14.57
C GLU A 116 -8.44 1.74 15.14
N ALA A 117 -7.87 0.89 14.29
CA ALA A 117 -7.11 -0.29 14.69
C ALA A 117 -5.66 0.01 15.14
N GLY A 118 -5.23 1.28 15.13
CA GLY A 118 -3.86 1.68 15.48
C GLY A 118 -2.81 1.38 14.40
N ILE A 119 -3.23 1.02 13.19
CA ILE A 119 -2.35 0.75 12.04
C ILE A 119 -1.91 2.10 11.43
N PRO A 120 -0.61 2.40 11.38
CA PRO A 120 -0.10 3.64 10.81
C PRO A 120 -0.32 3.72 9.30
N VAL A 121 -0.65 4.91 8.82
CA VAL A 121 -0.89 5.19 7.40
C VAL A 121 0.14 6.20 6.91
N PHE A 122 0.92 5.81 5.91
CA PHE A 122 1.87 6.66 5.21
C PHE A 122 1.30 7.02 3.84
N ASN A 123 1.38 8.29 3.46
CA ASN A 123 0.87 8.80 2.20
C ASN A 123 1.97 9.54 1.43
N VAL A 124 1.94 9.44 0.12
CA VAL A 124 2.71 10.30 -0.77
C VAL A 124 1.78 11.07 -1.68
N GLU A 125 1.99 12.38 -1.77
CA GLU A 125 1.32 13.25 -2.73
C GLU A 125 2.29 13.66 -3.83
N TYR A 126 1.85 13.53 -5.08
CA TYR A 126 2.60 13.97 -6.26
C TYR A 126 2.13 15.36 -6.76
N SER A 127 0.98 15.80 -6.29
CA SER A 127 0.41 17.13 -6.53
C SER A 127 0.77 18.05 -5.37
N LYS A 128 1.48 19.17 -5.65
CA LYS A 128 1.82 20.16 -4.60
C LYS A 128 0.57 20.75 -3.96
N ALA A 129 -0.48 20.97 -4.76
CA ALA A 129 -1.76 21.46 -4.27
C ALA A 129 -2.46 20.44 -3.34
N ALA A 130 -2.41 19.15 -3.67
CA ALA A 130 -2.94 18.10 -2.80
C ALA A 130 -2.16 17.92 -1.51
N PHE A 131 -0.83 18.00 -1.59
CA PHE A 131 0.05 18.00 -0.44
C PHE A 131 -0.25 19.18 0.49
N ASP A 132 -0.32 20.40 -0.05
CA ASP A 132 -0.59 21.60 0.74
C ASP A 132 -1.99 21.58 1.36
N ARG A 133 -2.98 21.07 0.62
CA ARG A 133 -4.32 20.82 1.16
C ARG A 133 -4.25 19.85 2.34
N LEU A 134 -3.59 18.71 2.18
CA LEU A 134 -3.51 17.69 3.23
C LEU A 134 -2.77 18.18 4.47
N CYS A 135 -1.68 18.92 4.30
CA CYS A 135 -0.91 19.49 5.40
C CYS A 135 -1.56 20.73 6.03
N GLY A 136 -2.33 21.51 5.25
CA GLY A 136 -3.00 22.74 5.68
C GLY A 136 -4.37 22.52 6.33
N LEU A 137 -4.96 21.33 6.20
CA LEU A 137 -6.09 20.92 7.03
C LEU A 137 -5.61 20.94 8.49
N SER A 138 -6.03 21.98 9.23
CA SER A 138 -5.76 22.19 10.66
C SER A 138 -6.28 20.99 11.46
N GLY A 139 -5.44 19.98 11.62
CA GLY A 139 -5.81 18.64 12.08
C GLY A 139 -5.79 17.63 10.95
N THR A 140 -4.59 17.46 10.34
CA THR A 140 -4.16 16.30 9.54
C THR A 140 -5.08 15.13 9.79
N VAL A 141 -5.67 14.50 8.77
CA VAL A 141 -6.48 13.28 8.92
C VAL A 141 -5.79 12.41 9.98
N LYS A 142 -6.33 12.40 11.22
CA LYS A 142 -5.52 12.07 12.40
C LYS A 142 -4.90 10.70 12.19
N GLY A 143 -3.57 10.63 12.15
CA GLY A 143 -2.86 9.37 11.93
C GLY A 143 -2.37 9.09 10.51
N ILE A 144 -2.51 10.01 9.54
CA ILE A 144 -1.81 9.91 8.23
C ILE A 144 -0.55 10.76 8.23
N ARG A 145 0.60 10.12 7.94
CA ARG A 145 1.88 10.79 7.72
C ARG A 145 2.14 10.98 6.24
N SER A 146 2.42 12.19 5.79
CA SER A 146 2.46 12.49 4.35
C SER A 146 3.75 13.13 3.90
N ILE A 147 4.21 12.73 2.70
CA ILE A 147 5.33 13.36 2.00
C ILE A 147 4.92 13.84 0.60
N PHE A 148 5.59 14.89 0.11
CA PHE A 148 5.54 15.33 -1.28
C PHE A 148 6.71 14.73 -2.06
N LYS A 149 6.44 14.17 -3.24
CA LYS A 149 7.43 13.57 -4.15
C LYS A 149 7.12 13.90 -5.61
N SER A 150 8.09 13.67 -6.49
CA SER A 150 7.84 13.44 -7.93
C SER A 150 7.52 11.97 -8.18
N ASN A 151 6.79 11.69 -9.27
CA ASN A 151 6.40 10.32 -9.67
C ASN A 151 7.59 9.36 -9.88
N ASP A 152 8.78 9.89 -10.16
CA ASP A 152 9.99 9.07 -10.33
C ASP A 152 10.62 8.61 -9.00
N LEU A 153 10.06 9.05 -7.86
CA LEU A 153 10.45 8.69 -6.50
C LEU A 153 11.94 8.88 -6.18
N LYS A 154 12.66 9.69 -6.96
CA LYS A 154 14.08 10.03 -6.70
C LYS A 154 14.23 10.73 -5.37
N ALA A 155 15.43 10.75 -4.79
CA ALA A 155 15.69 11.32 -3.47
C ALA A 155 15.10 12.73 -3.27
N VAL A 156 15.20 13.59 -4.30
CA VAL A 156 14.61 14.93 -4.34
C VAL A 156 13.68 15.08 -5.55
N PRO A 157 12.57 15.85 -5.44
CA PRO A 157 12.11 16.56 -4.25
C PRO A 157 11.58 15.62 -3.14
N ARG A 158 11.69 16.06 -1.89
CA ARG A 158 11.03 15.45 -0.73
C ARG A 158 10.66 16.56 0.25
N ALA A 159 9.40 16.62 0.66
CA ALA A 159 8.95 17.42 1.80
C ALA A 159 8.00 16.58 2.67
N ALA A 160 8.01 16.74 3.98
CA ALA A 160 7.02 16.14 4.88
C ALA A 160 6.05 17.23 5.38
N CYS A 161 4.84 16.85 5.80
CA CYS A 161 3.96 17.83 6.43
C CYS A 161 4.62 18.41 7.70
N PRO A 162 4.42 19.71 8.00
CA PRO A 162 4.98 20.33 9.20
C PRO A 162 4.62 19.56 10.48
N GLY A 163 5.60 19.31 11.34
CA GLY A 163 5.41 18.61 12.62
C GLY A 163 5.33 17.08 12.53
N GLN A 164 5.52 16.49 11.35
CA GLN A 164 5.67 15.05 11.19
C GLN A 164 7.16 14.68 11.03
N PRO A 165 7.63 13.57 11.63
CA PRO A 165 9.00 13.07 11.42
C PRO A 165 9.25 12.58 9.99
#